data_AF-A0ABD5R7G4-F1
#
_entry.id   AF-A0ABD5R7G4-F1
#
_cell.length_a   1.000
_cell.length_b   1.000
_cell.length_c   1.000
_cell.angle_alpha   90.00
_cell.angle_beta   90.00
_cell.angle_gamma   90.00
#
_symmetry.space_group_name_H-M   'P 1'
#
loop_
_entity.id
_entity.type
_entity.pdbx_description
1 polymer ?
#
loop_
_entity_poly.entity_id
_entity_poly.type
_entity_poly.pdbx_seq_one_letter_code
_entity_poly.pdbx_strand_id
1 'polypeptide(L)'
;MTEYVVDIKPSARRTNGAVGSLVNRRGARCRFEAREDAERWAEGLSVEGDARVWIRRANPDDSTGADAYLIGRHGERELEWAPDKRRRRLRQVTAEQQHIARFRR
;
A
#
# COMPACT_ATOMS: atom_id res chain seq x y z
N MET A 1 -13.65 23.30 11.02
CA MET A 1 -13.33 22.54 9.80
C MET A 1 -12.72 21.23 10.25
N THR A 2 -13.36 20.10 9.96
CA THR A 2 -12.82 18.76 10.27
C THR A 2 -11.82 18.41 9.18
N GLU A 3 -10.53 18.33 9.53
CA GLU A 3 -9.48 17.92 8.60
C GLU A 3 -9.65 16.44 8.21
N TYR A 4 -9.50 16.13 6.92
CA TYR A 4 -9.50 14.77 6.38
C TYR A 4 -8.05 14.27 6.26
N VAL A 5 -7.69 13.28 7.08
CA VAL A 5 -6.32 12.77 7.22
C VAL A 5 -6.12 11.52 6.38
N VAL A 6 -5.12 11.55 5.50
CA VAL A 6 -4.71 10.42 4.67
C VAL A 6 -3.31 9.97 5.05
N ASP A 7 -3.16 8.70 5.39
CA ASP A 7 -1.87 8.06 5.62
C ASP A 7 -1.37 7.32 4.37
N ILE A 8 -0.11 7.53 4.02
CA ILE A 8 0.51 7.01 2.80
C ILE A 8 1.17 5.67 3.10
N LYS A 9 0.59 4.58 2.59
CA LYS A 9 1.14 3.24 2.83
C LYS A 9 2.43 2.98 2.06
N PRO A 10 3.34 2.13 2.58
CA PRO A 10 4.58 1.75 1.90
C PRO A 10 4.37 1.15 0.50
N SER A 11 3.20 0.56 0.22
CA SER A 11 2.88 0.07 -1.13
C SER A 11 2.75 1.21 -2.14
N ALA A 12 2.14 2.34 -1.78
CA ALA A 12 2.05 3.51 -2.66
C ALA A 12 3.43 4.08 -2.96
N ARG A 13 4.28 4.22 -1.94
CA ARG A 13 5.65 4.77 -2.06
C ARG A 13 6.56 3.94 -2.95
N ARG A 14 6.47 2.61 -2.83
CA ARG A 14 7.31 1.68 -3.60
C ARG A 14 6.87 1.57 -5.06
N THR A 15 5.58 1.78 -5.32
CA THR A 15 5.01 1.60 -6.65
C THR A 15 5.04 2.89 -7.48
N ASN A 16 4.97 4.06 -6.83
CA ASN A 16 4.90 5.35 -7.50
C ASN A 16 6.01 6.30 -6.98
N GLY A 17 6.95 6.66 -7.85
CA GLY A 17 8.10 7.51 -7.50
C GLY A 17 7.72 8.94 -7.08
N ALA A 18 6.64 9.49 -7.63
CA ALA A 18 6.11 10.80 -7.23
C ALA A 18 5.62 10.75 -5.77
N VAL A 19 4.93 9.67 -5.38
CA VAL A 19 4.53 9.43 -3.98
C VAL A 19 5.74 9.28 -3.06
N GLY A 20 6.76 8.53 -3.47
CA GLY A 20 8.00 8.39 -2.70
C GLY A 20 8.69 9.75 -2.46
N SER A 21 8.81 10.55 -3.51
CA SER A 21 9.39 11.90 -3.46
C SER A 21 8.58 12.84 -2.56
N LEU A 22 7.25 12.76 -2.64
CA LEU A 22 6.36 13.54 -1.79
C LEU A 22 6.56 13.19 -0.31
N VAL A 23 6.60 11.90 0.03
CA VAL A 23 6.79 11.45 1.41
C VAL A 23 8.14 11.90 1.96
N ASN A 24 9.19 11.88 1.15
CA ASN A 24 10.51 12.39 1.57
C ASN A 24 10.44 13.87 1.95
N ARG A 25 9.71 14.68 1.17
CA ARG A 25 9.59 16.13 1.40
C ARG A 25 8.62 16.53 2.51
N ARG A 26 7.48 15.84 2.63
CA ARG A 26 6.32 16.29 3.44
C ARG A 26 5.89 15.29 4.51
N GLY A 27 6.51 14.11 4.55
CA GLY A 27 6.13 13.04 5.46
C GLY A 27 5.02 12.14 4.93
N ALA A 28 4.64 11.18 5.76
CA ALA A 28 3.74 10.08 5.41
C ALA A 28 2.25 10.38 5.56
N ARG A 29 1.88 11.55 6.11
CA ARG A 29 0.50 11.95 6.35
C ARG A 29 0.19 13.25 5.64
N CYS A 30 -0.94 13.28 4.95
CA CYS A 30 -1.46 14.46 4.30
C CYS A 30 -2.82 14.80 4.90
N ARG A 31 -3.06 16.10 5.07
CA ARG A 31 -4.34 16.63 5.56
C ARG A 31 -5.02 17.37 4.42
N PHE A 32 -6.33 17.21 4.34
CA PHE A 32 -7.18 17.78 3.32
C PHE A 32 -8.42 18.40 3.97
N GLU A 33 -9.10 19.30 3.26
CA GLU A 33 -10.36 19.87 3.73
C GLU A 33 -11.51 18.88 3.56
N ALA A 34 -11.49 18.10 2.48
CA ALA A 34 -12.47 17.05 2.23
C ALA A 34 -11.85 15.80 1.59
N ARG A 35 -12.65 14.72 1.59
CA ARG A 35 -12.33 13.48 0.87
C ARG A 35 -12.10 13.71 -0.62
N GLU A 36 -12.87 14.59 -1.23
CA GLU A 36 -12.81 14.89 -2.67
C GLU A 36 -11.46 15.51 -3.05
N ASP A 37 -10.89 16.34 -2.19
CA ASP A 37 -9.53 16.88 -2.37
C ASP A 37 -8.48 15.78 -2.33
N ALA A 38 -8.62 14.84 -1.39
CA ALA A 38 -7.73 13.69 -1.29
C ALA A 38 -7.82 12.78 -2.54
N GLU A 39 -9.02 12.59 -3.09
CA GLU A 39 -9.21 11.79 -4.29
C GLU A 39 -8.61 12.47 -5.54
N ARG A 40 -8.85 13.77 -5.74
CA ARG A 40 -8.22 14.56 -6.81
C ARG A 40 -6.70 14.56 -6.70
N TRP A 41 -6.18 14.68 -5.48
CA TRP A 41 -4.75 14.61 -5.23
C TRP A 41 -4.15 13.24 -5.60
N ALA A 42 -4.84 12.14 -5.28
CA ALA A 42 -4.40 10.80 -5.67
C ALA A 42 -4.45 10.57 -7.19
N GLU A 43 -5.41 11.18 -7.87
CA GLU A 43 -5.49 11.18 -9.33
C GLU A 43 -4.29 11.92 -9.94
N GLY A 44 -3.97 13.12 -9.46
CA GLY A 44 -2.78 13.86 -9.90
C GLY A 44 -1.48 13.07 -9.72
N LEU A 45 -1.32 12.40 -8.57
CA LEU A 45 -0.17 11.51 -8.33
C LEU A 45 -0.12 10.31 -9.26
N SER A 46 -1.27 9.80 -9.68
CA SER A 46 -1.35 8.70 -10.65
C SER A 46 -0.97 9.14 -12.06
N VAL A 47 -1.18 10.41 -12.41
CA VAL A 47 -0.75 11.00 -13.68
C VAL A 47 0.74 11.32 -13.68
N GLU A 48 1.26 11.83 -12.56
CA GLU A 48 2.68 12.20 -12.44
C GLU A 48 3.63 11.00 -12.31
N GLY A 49 3.17 9.90 -11.70
CA GLY A 49 4.03 8.76 -11.39
C GLY A 49 3.84 7.54 -12.29
N ASP A 50 4.74 6.58 -12.15
CA ASP A 50 4.81 5.38 -13.01
C ASP A 50 3.67 4.36 -12.77
N ALA A 51 2.90 4.53 -11.70
CA ALA A 51 1.86 3.59 -11.33
C ALA A 51 0.67 4.26 -10.65
N ARG A 52 -0.51 3.66 -10.89
CA ARG A 52 -1.77 4.15 -10.34
C ARG A 52 -1.83 3.98 -8.83
N VAL A 53 -2.25 5.04 -8.15
CA VAL A 53 -2.54 5.10 -6.73
C VAL A 53 -3.97 5.57 -6.49
N TRP A 54 -4.57 5.20 -5.36
CA TRP A 54 -5.93 5.62 -5.03
C TRP A 54 -6.15 5.69 -3.53
N ILE A 55 -7.20 6.43 -3.16
CA ILE A 55 -7.66 6.57 -1.78
C ILE A 55 -8.53 5.37 -1.41
N ARG A 56 -8.21 4.73 -0.29
CA ARG A 56 -9.06 3.74 0.36
C ARG A 56 -9.48 4.27 1.72
N ARG A 57 -10.78 4.35 1.98
CA ARG A 57 -11.31 4.72 3.29
C ARG A 57 -10.73 3.82 4.38
N ALA A 58 -10.41 4.40 5.53
CA ALA A 58 -10.01 3.64 6.72
C ALA A 58 -11.16 2.75 7.21
N ASN A 59 -10.82 1.69 7.94
CA ASN A 59 -11.85 0.85 8.56
C ASN A 59 -12.51 1.65 9.71
N PRO A 60 -13.81 1.50 9.98
CA PRO A 60 -14.45 2.22 11.09
C PRO A 60 -13.80 1.93 12.45
N ASP A 61 -13.26 0.73 12.64
CA ASP A 61 -12.58 0.31 13.88
C ASP A 61 -11.08 0.66 13.91
N ASP A 62 -10.61 1.45 12.93
CA ASP A 62 -9.20 1.78 12.80
C ASP A 62 -8.82 2.92 13.76
N SER A 63 -7.93 2.62 14.70
CA SER A 63 -7.46 3.56 15.74
C SER A 63 -6.22 4.36 15.33
N THR A 64 -5.77 4.25 14.07
CA THR A 64 -4.58 4.95 13.58
C THR A 64 -4.73 6.48 13.49
N GLY A 65 -5.97 6.99 13.55
CA GLY A 65 -6.29 8.41 13.40
C GLY A 65 -6.23 8.91 11.96
N ALA A 66 -6.28 8.01 10.98
CA ALA A 66 -6.40 8.33 9.57
C ALA A 66 -7.82 8.06 9.08
N ASP A 67 -8.40 8.99 8.32
CA ASP A 67 -9.70 8.81 7.67
C ASP A 67 -9.60 7.95 6.40
N ALA A 68 -8.40 7.92 5.81
CA ALA A 68 -8.11 7.19 4.58
C ALA A 68 -6.64 6.80 4.45
N TYR A 69 -6.41 5.93 3.48
CA TYR A 69 -5.10 5.45 3.08
C TYR A 69 -4.85 5.67 1.61
N LEU A 70 -3.69 6.22 1.27
CA LEU A 70 -3.18 6.17 -0.10
C LEU A 70 -2.50 4.82 -0.32
N ILE A 71 -2.97 4.07 -1.31
CA ILE A 71 -2.42 2.77 -1.69
C ILE A 71 -2.12 2.71 -3.19
N GLY A 72 -1.14 1.90 -3.56
CA GLY A 72 -0.77 1.64 -4.95
C GLY A 72 -0.98 0.17 -5.33
N ARG A 73 -1.20 -0.08 -6.63
CA ARG A 73 -1.20 -1.43 -7.23
C ARG A 73 0.10 -1.57 -8.01
N HIS A 74 0.84 -2.64 -7.77
CA HIS A 74 1.87 -3.08 -8.71
C HIS A 74 1.16 -3.38 -10.04
N GLY A 75 1.40 -2.55 -11.05
CA GLY A 75 0.96 -2.86 -12.41
C GLY A 75 1.56 -4.20 -12.84
N GLU A 76 0.88 -4.90 -13.75
CA GLU A 76 1.25 -6.23 -14.27
C GLU A 76 2.70 -6.36 -14.79
N ARG A 77 3.46 -5.27 -14.93
CA ARG A 77 4.89 -5.30 -15.29
C ARG A 77 5.78 -6.08 -14.31
N GLU A 78 5.43 -6.18 -13.02
CA GLU A 78 6.20 -7.03 -12.09
C GLU A 78 5.85 -8.52 -12.21
N LEU A 79 4.73 -8.87 -12.87
CA LEU A 79 4.30 -10.26 -13.04
C LEU A 79 4.93 -10.93 -14.27
N GLU A 80 5.32 -10.18 -15.30
CA GLU A 80 5.99 -10.74 -16.50
C GLU A 80 7.40 -11.27 -16.19
N TRP A 81 8.06 -10.72 -15.16
CA TRP A 81 9.40 -11.14 -14.72
C TRP A 81 9.44 -11.95 -13.42
N ALA A 82 8.30 -12.39 -12.90
CA ALA A 82 8.25 -13.16 -11.65
C ALA A 82 7.48 -14.49 -11.74
N PRO A 83 7.87 -15.45 -12.60
CA PRO A 83 7.44 -16.84 -12.41
C PRO A 83 7.95 -17.47 -11.09
N ASP A 84 8.97 -16.90 -10.45
CA ASP A 84 9.68 -17.53 -9.32
C ASP A 84 9.03 -17.39 -7.93
N LYS A 85 8.17 -16.40 -7.70
CA LYS A 85 7.66 -16.14 -6.34
C LYS A 85 6.59 -17.13 -5.88
N ARG A 86 5.86 -17.81 -6.79
CA ARG A 86 4.95 -18.91 -6.43
C ARG A 86 5.71 -20.16 -5.96
N ARG A 87 6.89 -20.46 -6.51
CA ARG A 87 7.71 -21.60 -6.08
C ARG A 87 8.23 -21.46 -4.65
N ARG A 88 8.56 -20.23 -4.20
CA ARG A 88 9.04 -20.00 -2.83
C ARG A 88 7.96 -20.23 -1.77
N ARG A 89 6.73 -19.79 -2.03
CA ARG A 89 5.59 -20.02 -1.12
C ARG A 89 5.19 -21.50 -1.05
N LEU A 90 5.18 -22.20 -2.18
CA LEU A 90 4.91 -23.64 -2.20
C LEU A 90 5.98 -24.42 -1.40
N ARG A 91 7.26 -24.07 -1.51
CA ARG A 91 8.33 -24.71 -0.71
C ARG A 91 8.27 -24.39 0.80
N GLN A 92 7.85 -23.19 1.20
CA GLN A 92 7.72 -22.86 2.63
C GLN A 92 6.54 -23.58 3.30
N VAL A 93 5.41 -23.74 2.60
CA VAL A 93 4.22 -24.43 3.15
C VAL A 93 4.50 -25.94 3.36
N THR A 94 5.34 -26.57 2.54
CA THR A 94 5.72 -27.99 2.73
C THR A 94 6.76 -28.20 3.82
N ALA A 95 7.61 -27.21 4.10
CA ALA A 95 8.61 -27.29 5.16
C ALA A 95 7.99 -27.07 6.56
N GLU A 96 7.01 -26.16 6.66
CA GLU A 96 6.40 -25.81 7.95
C GLU A 96 5.45 -26.91 8.46
N GLN A 97 4.72 -27.61 7.58
CA GLN A 97 3.87 -28.74 7.97
C GLN A 97 4.66 -29.96 8.48
N GLN A 98 5.92 -30.12 8.07
CA GLN A 98 6.77 -31.21 8.58
C GLN A 98 7.35 -30.91 9.97
N HIS A 99 7.42 -29.64 10.38
CA HIS A 99 8.00 -29.27 11.67
C HIS A 99 6.98 -29.38 12.83
N ILE A 100 5.71 -29.09 12.55
CA ILE A 100 4.63 -29.12 13.56
C ILE A 100 4.25 -30.56 13.96
N ALA A 101 4.48 -31.55 13.08
CA ALA A 101 4.18 -32.96 13.37
C ALA A 101 5.20 -33.63 14.31
N ARG A 102 6.34 -33.00 14.62
CA ARG A 102 7.45 -33.64 15.36
C ARG A 102 7.51 -33.30 16.85
N PHE A 103 6.69 -32.35 17.33
CA PHE A 103 6.78 -31.81 18.70
C PHE A 103 5.52 -32.06 19.57
N ARG A 104 4.66 -33.00 19.19
CA ARG A 104 3.67 -33.58 20.11
C ARG A 104 4.07 -35.01 20.45
N ARG A 105 4.92 -35.17 21.46
CA ARG A 105 5.01 -36.40 22.23
C ARG A 105 5.33 -36.08 23.69
#